data_AF-R9MHZ8-F1
#
_entry.id   AF-R9MHZ8-F1
#
_cell.length_a   1.000
_cell.length_b   1.000
_cell.length_c   1.000
_cell.angle_alpha   90.00
_cell.angle_beta   90.00
_cell.angle_gamma   90.00
#
_symmetry.space_group_name_H-M   'P 1'
#
loop_
_entity.id
_entity.type
_entity.pdbx_description
1 polymer ?
#
loop_
_entity_poly.entity_id
_entity_poly.type
_entity_poly.pdbx_seq_one_letter_code
_entity_poly.pdbx_strand_id
1 'polypeptide(L)'
;MQRLFQGNTEERARKRNLCISIVKHIAENQKMLESAYKTQEIAENFCFRQRDIKYYLTDFFCPAGNSQYYFQPEMRKVIEKFLEAHKRALPALDEARVMFLKTFGKIYYDVKKDRYCFDTARLNRIYAGLHDTITILHWGQLPILNKWLMINSGRIPEENVVAFYDHYHMLSALMQDIQGNGENMTSQGDETLEHELEFSVYTRRHRIHDRYRIRRTVDGWFAGHISINGPCKKDGTGALIANLNHDCVFYPEDGLKYAMNELWEQAEEGELTLEQLQERLQQIADWVSAVERAVGDYQPSWVNYYSK
;
A
#
# COMPACT_ATOMS: atom_id res chain seq x y z
N MET A 1 -1.90 -2.36 24.63
CA MET A 1 -2.05 -1.90 23.23
C MET A 1 -0.76 -1.36 22.63
N GLN A 2 0.06 -0.59 23.36
CA GLN A 2 1.34 -0.01 22.90
C GLN A 2 2.43 -0.97 22.35
N ARG A 3 2.21 -2.28 22.30
CA ARG A 3 3.20 -3.27 21.82
C ARG A 3 2.77 -4.12 20.62
N LEU A 4 1.56 -3.93 20.09
CA LEU A 4 0.96 -4.87 19.11
C LEU A 4 1.34 -4.58 17.66
N PHE A 5 1.62 -3.33 17.36
CA PHE A 5 2.15 -2.92 16.07
C PHE A 5 3.53 -2.32 16.33
N GLN A 6 4.52 -3.20 16.49
CA GLN A 6 5.94 -2.80 16.46
C GLN A 6 6.38 -2.66 15.01
N GLY A 7 7.31 -1.74 14.77
CA GLY A 7 7.78 -1.40 13.43
C GLY A 7 7.73 0.09 13.14
N ASN A 8 8.10 0.46 11.92
CA ASN A 8 7.91 1.83 11.43
C ASN A 8 6.41 2.11 11.21
N THR A 9 6.04 3.38 11.02
CA THR A 9 4.62 3.78 10.94
C THR A 9 3.88 3.12 9.76
N GLU A 10 4.56 2.82 8.66
CA GLU A 10 3.97 2.12 7.51
C GLU A 10 3.63 0.66 7.85
N GLU A 11 4.58 -0.06 8.46
CA GLU A 11 4.35 -1.44 8.94
C GLU A 11 3.19 -1.48 9.93
N ARG A 12 3.13 -0.50 10.85
CA ARG A 12 2.03 -0.38 11.81
C ARG A 12 0.68 -0.17 11.13
N ALA A 13 0.63 0.68 10.11
CA ALA A 13 -0.57 0.94 9.32
C ALA A 13 -1.06 -0.33 8.59
N ARG A 14 -0.14 -1.07 7.94
CA ARG A 14 -0.48 -2.33 7.25
C ARG A 14 -0.98 -3.39 8.22
N LYS A 15 -0.26 -3.63 9.33
CA LYS A 15 -0.66 -4.61 10.35
C LYS A 15 -2.01 -4.26 10.98
N ARG A 16 -2.29 -2.96 11.21
CA ARG A 16 -3.60 -2.53 11.70
C ARG A 16 -4.72 -2.89 10.71
N ASN A 17 -4.55 -2.61 9.42
CA ASN A 17 -5.58 -2.96 8.43
C ASN A 17 -5.76 -4.48 8.27
N LEU A 18 -4.68 -5.28 8.34
CA LEU A 18 -4.78 -6.74 8.39
C LEU A 18 -5.58 -7.22 9.61
N CYS A 19 -5.34 -6.64 10.79
CA CYS A 19 -6.09 -6.95 12.00
C CYS A 19 -7.60 -6.63 11.83
N ILE A 20 -7.93 -5.48 11.24
CA ILE A 20 -9.32 -5.11 10.95
C ILE A 20 -9.96 -6.07 9.94
N SER A 21 -9.24 -6.50 8.91
CA SER A 21 -9.72 -7.52 7.96
C SER A 21 -10.04 -8.85 8.66
N ILE A 22 -9.15 -9.31 9.55
CA ILE A 22 -9.39 -10.49 10.38
C ILE A 22 -10.67 -10.33 11.23
N VAL A 23 -10.81 -9.21 11.93
CA VAL A 23 -11.97 -8.95 12.80
C VAL A 23 -13.27 -8.92 12.00
N LYS A 24 -13.27 -8.27 10.83
CA LYS A 24 -14.42 -8.26 9.90
C LYS A 24 -14.82 -9.69 9.51
N HIS A 25 -13.88 -10.50 9.07
CA HIS A 25 -14.14 -11.88 8.66
C HIS A 25 -14.65 -12.75 9.83
N ILE A 26 -14.06 -12.64 11.01
CA ILE A 26 -14.46 -13.42 12.20
C ILE A 26 -15.81 -12.94 12.76
N ALA A 27 -16.14 -11.66 12.65
CA ALA A 27 -17.43 -11.13 13.11
C ALA A 27 -18.62 -11.79 12.39
N GLU A 28 -18.43 -12.22 11.14
CA GLU A 28 -19.41 -12.95 10.34
C GLU A 28 -19.51 -14.43 10.74
N ASN A 29 -18.45 -15.02 11.34
CA ASN A 29 -18.41 -16.42 11.77
C ASN A 29 -17.50 -16.66 13.00
N GLN A 30 -18.07 -16.51 14.20
CA GLN A 30 -17.31 -16.57 15.47
C GLN A 30 -16.56 -17.88 15.73
N LYS A 31 -16.96 -19.01 15.13
CA LYS A 31 -16.27 -20.30 15.32
C LYS A 31 -14.86 -20.32 14.72
N MET A 32 -14.53 -19.34 13.88
CA MET A 32 -13.24 -19.29 13.20
C MET A 32 -12.07 -18.90 14.13
N LEU A 33 -12.31 -18.18 15.23
CA LEU A 33 -11.24 -17.70 16.11
C LEU A 33 -10.35 -18.82 16.70
N GLU A 34 -10.92 -20.01 16.90
CA GLU A 34 -10.21 -21.18 17.45
C GLU A 34 -9.71 -22.14 16.36
N SER A 35 -9.96 -21.82 15.10
CA SER A 35 -9.62 -22.67 13.97
C SER A 35 -8.12 -22.61 13.64
N ALA A 36 -7.62 -23.70 13.08
CA ALA A 36 -6.32 -23.73 12.43
C ALA A 36 -6.49 -23.28 10.98
N TYR A 37 -5.55 -22.46 10.49
CA TYR A 37 -5.56 -21.94 9.14
C TYR A 37 -4.34 -22.41 8.35
N LYS A 38 -4.52 -22.71 7.07
CA LYS A 38 -3.42 -22.85 6.10
C LYS A 38 -3.02 -21.48 5.57
N THR A 39 -1.81 -21.37 5.03
CA THR A 39 -1.32 -20.11 4.42
C THR A 39 -2.28 -19.57 3.35
N GLN A 40 -2.86 -20.44 2.52
CA GLN A 40 -3.83 -20.05 1.49
C GLN A 40 -5.11 -19.46 2.11
N GLU A 41 -5.62 -20.07 3.18
CA GLU A 41 -6.80 -19.56 3.90
C GLU A 41 -6.51 -18.21 4.56
N ILE A 42 -5.28 -18.00 5.06
CA ILE A 42 -4.87 -16.70 5.61
C ILE A 42 -4.84 -15.63 4.51
N ALA A 43 -4.32 -15.97 3.32
CA ALA A 43 -4.29 -15.06 2.18
C ALA A 43 -5.71 -14.69 1.72
N GLU A 44 -6.57 -15.69 1.52
CA GLU A 44 -7.91 -15.52 0.94
C GLU A 44 -8.89 -14.90 1.94
N ASN A 45 -8.92 -15.37 3.20
CA ASN A 45 -9.90 -14.91 4.18
C ASN A 45 -9.55 -13.55 4.79
N PHE A 46 -8.25 -13.24 4.91
CA PHE A 46 -7.77 -12.07 5.64
C PHE A 46 -6.95 -11.10 4.78
N CYS A 47 -6.91 -11.32 3.46
CA CYS A 47 -6.22 -10.48 2.49
C CYS A 47 -4.72 -10.29 2.77
N PHE A 48 -4.06 -11.31 3.33
CA PHE A 48 -2.60 -11.31 3.49
C PHE A 48 -1.95 -11.52 2.12
N ARG A 49 -1.15 -10.54 1.68
CA ARG A 49 -0.31 -10.65 0.49
C ARG A 49 0.89 -11.54 0.76
N GLN A 50 1.59 -11.99 -0.28
CA GLN A 50 2.84 -12.75 -0.13
C GLN A 50 3.87 -12.00 0.72
N ARG A 51 3.94 -10.67 0.57
CA ARG A 51 4.80 -9.82 1.40
C ARG A 51 4.39 -9.88 2.88
N ASP A 52 3.09 -9.83 3.19
CA ASP A 52 2.61 -9.92 4.58
C ASP A 52 2.87 -11.31 5.17
N ILE A 53 2.70 -12.38 4.38
CA ILE A 53 3.01 -13.75 4.78
C ILE A 53 4.50 -13.88 5.12
N LYS A 54 5.37 -13.28 4.30
CA LYS A 54 6.82 -13.33 4.51
C LYS A 54 7.26 -12.57 5.77
N TYR A 55 6.67 -11.40 6.02
CA TYR A 55 7.21 -10.47 7.02
C TYR A 55 6.39 -10.34 8.29
N TYR A 56 5.08 -10.59 8.24
CA TYR A 56 4.16 -10.31 9.34
C TYR A 56 3.41 -11.55 9.82
N LEU A 57 3.48 -12.70 9.13
CA LEU A 57 2.73 -13.90 9.53
C LEU A 57 2.94 -14.26 11.00
N THR A 58 4.19 -14.20 11.47
CA THR A 58 4.57 -14.50 12.86
C THR A 58 4.27 -13.38 13.86
N ASP A 59 3.67 -12.27 13.44
CA ASP A 59 3.09 -11.29 14.36
C ASP A 59 1.62 -11.63 14.68
N PHE A 60 0.95 -12.36 13.77
CA PHE A 60 -0.47 -12.70 13.87
C PHE A 60 -0.70 -14.15 14.24
N PHE A 61 0.17 -15.05 13.79
CA PHE A 61 -0.02 -16.49 13.91
C PHE A 61 1.18 -17.22 14.51
N CYS A 62 0.93 -18.35 15.16
CA CYS A 62 1.91 -19.33 15.60
C CYS A 62 1.75 -20.61 14.77
N PRO A 63 2.85 -21.28 14.38
CA PRO A 63 2.78 -22.54 13.67
C PRO A 63 2.24 -23.67 14.57
N ALA A 64 1.38 -24.52 14.00
CA ALA A 64 0.73 -25.65 14.66
C ALA A 64 1.27 -27.02 14.20
N GLY A 65 2.24 -27.03 13.27
CA GLY A 65 2.63 -28.22 12.50
C GLY A 65 1.79 -28.38 11.22
N ASN A 66 2.21 -29.26 10.31
CA ASN A 66 1.50 -29.56 9.05
C ASN A 66 1.11 -28.33 8.20
N SER A 67 1.94 -27.29 8.20
CA SER A 67 1.66 -26.01 7.50
C SER A 67 0.35 -25.33 7.93
N GLN A 68 -0.06 -25.57 9.17
CA GLN A 68 -1.20 -24.92 9.81
C GLN A 68 -0.76 -23.89 10.86
N TYR A 69 -1.64 -22.94 11.12
CA TYR A 69 -1.38 -21.75 11.92
C TYR A 69 -2.59 -21.44 12.82
N TYR A 70 -2.33 -21.11 14.07
CA TYR A 70 -3.32 -20.54 15.00
C TYR A 70 -2.99 -19.09 15.26
N PHE A 71 -3.97 -18.26 15.63
CA PHE A 71 -3.68 -16.92 16.11
C PHE A 71 -2.75 -16.96 17.32
N GLN A 72 -1.77 -16.05 17.35
CA GLN A 72 -0.93 -15.89 18.53
C GLN A 72 -1.80 -15.50 19.73
N PRO A 73 -1.46 -15.95 20.96
CA PRO A 73 -2.25 -15.62 22.14
C PRO A 73 -2.49 -14.13 22.35
N GLU A 74 -1.48 -13.29 22.10
CA GLU A 74 -1.62 -11.83 22.23
C GLU A 74 -2.48 -11.23 21.12
N MET A 75 -2.35 -11.72 19.88
CA MET A 75 -3.19 -11.28 18.77
C MET A 75 -4.66 -11.70 18.98
N ARG A 76 -4.89 -12.91 19.49
CA ARG A 76 -6.23 -13.39 19.84
C ARG A 76 -6.93 -12.47 20.84
N LYS A 77 -6.23 -12.04 21.90
CA LYS A 77 -6.78 -11.07 22.87
C LYS A 77 -7.17 -9.73 22.22
N VAL A 78 -6.41 -9.29 21.21
CA VAL A 78 -6.74 -8.07 20.46
C VAL A 78 -7.97 -8.26 19.62
N ILE A 79 -8.04 -9.36 18.86
CA ILE A 79 -9.18 -9.69 18.02
C ILE A 79 -10.45 -9.79 18.89
N GLU A 80 -10.39 -10.49 20.02
CA GLU A 80 -11.51 -10.60 20.98
C GLU A 80 -11.95 -9.23 21.50
N LYS A 81 -11.00 -8.36 21.86
CA LYS A 81 -11.30 -6.99 22.27
C LYS A 81 -12.02 -6.19 21.17
N PHE A 82 -11.57 -6.31 19.92
CA PHE A 82 -12.13 -5.57 18.79
C PHE A 82 -13.52 -6.11 18.43
N LEU A 83 -13.72 -7.43 18.47
CA LEU A 83 -15.02 -8.07 18.29
C LEU A 83 -16.03 -7.60 19.35
N GLU A 84 -15.62 -7.51 20.61
CA GLU A 84 -16.48 -7.00 21.69
C GLU A 84 -16.81 -5.51 21.50
N ALA A 85 -15.84 -4.69 21.10
CA ALA A 85 -16.08 -3.27 20.79
C ALA A 85 -17.04 -3.12 19.59
N HIS A 86 -16.86 -3.92 18.54
CA HIS A 86 -17.74 -3.97 17.38
C HIS A 86 -19.17 -4.34 17.78
N LYS A 87 -19.34 -5.42 18.55
CA LYS A 87 -20.64 -5.88 19.05
C LYS A 87 -21.38 -4.82 19.86
N ARG A 88 -20.66 -4.04 20.67
CA ARG A 88 -21.25 -2.93 21.45
C ARG A 88 -21.67 -1.75 20.60
N ALA A 89 -20.96 -1.49 19.49
CA ALA A 89 -21.24 -0.37 18.60
C ALA A 89 -22.41 -0.66 17.63
N LEU A 90 -22.59 -1.92 17.22
CA LEU A 90 -23.61 -2.34 16.25
C LEU A 90 -25.02 -1.79 16.51
N PRO A 91 -25.59 -1.84 17.74
CA PRO A 91 -26.95 -1.38 17.98
C PRO A 91 -27.18 0.11 17.68
N ALA A 92 -26.14 0.94 17.78
CA ALA A 92 -26.22 2.39 17.57
C ALA A 92 -25.64 2.83 16.20
N LEU A 93 -25.20 1.88 15.37
CA LEU A 93 -24.43 2.18 14.16
C LEU A 93 -25.23 3.00 13.14
N ASP A 94 -26.48 2.63 12.86
CA ASP A 94 -27.29 3.33 11.86
C ASP A 94 -27.68 4.74 12.32
N GLU A 95 -27.96 4.93 13.60
CA GLU A 95 -28.18 6.25 14.18
C GLU A 95 -26.91 7.11 14.07
N ALA A 96 -25.74 6.55 14.41
CA ALA A 96 -24.47 7.23 14.30
C ALA A 96 -24.15 7.65 12.86
N ARG A 97 -24.45 6.79 11.86
CA ARG A 97 -24.32 7.12 10.42
C ARG A 97 -25.16 8.33 10.06
N VAL A 98 -26.44 8.33 10.41
CA VAL A 98 -27.35 9.44 10.11
C VAL A 98 -26.90 10.73 10.79
N MET A 99 -26.49 10.66 12.06
CA MET A 99 -26.00 11.81 12.82
C MET A 99 -24.73 12.39 12.19
N PHE A 100 -23.78 11.54 11.79
CA PHE A 100 -22.54 11.95 11.17
C PHE A 100 -22.77 12.61 9.80
N LEU A 101 -23.60 12.00 8.95
CA LEU A 101 -23.97 12.55 7.64
C LEU A 101 -24.61 13.94 7.76
N LYS A 102 -25.52 14.13 8.73
CA LYS A 102 -26.17 15.43 8.98
C LYS A 102 -25.18 16.49 9.46
N THR A 103 -24.25 16.10 10.32
CA THR A 103 -23.36 17.05 11.01
C THR A 103 -22.14 17.41 10.17
N PHE A 104 -21.40 16.41 9.68
CA PHE A 104 -20.16 16.59 8.92
C PHE A 104 -20.39 16.71 7.41
N GLY A 105 -21.44 16.08 6.87
CA GLY A 105 -21.67 15.97 5.43
C GLY A 105 -21.71 17.32 4.71
N LYS A 106 -22.28 18.37 5.32
CA LYS A 106 -22.28 19.71 4.72
C LYS A 106 -20.86 20.25 4.50
N ILE A 107 -19.98 20.19 5.51
CA ILE A 107 -18.58 20.61 5.33
C ILE A 107 -17.89 19.78 4.25
N TYR A 108 -18.08 18.46 4.29
CA TYR A 108 -17.46 17.56 3.33
C TYR A 108 -17.80 17.94 1.87
N TYR A 109 -19.06 18.22 1.57
CA TYR A 109 -19.47 18.63 0.22
C TYR A 109 -19.05 20.06 -0.13
N ASP A 110 -19.11 21.00 0.83
CA ASP A 110 -18.64 22.38 0.63
C ASP A 110 -17.16 22.36 0.18
N VAL A 111 -16.29 21.66 0.93
CA VAL A 111 -14.85 21.57 0.66
C VAL A 111 -14.52 20.78 -0.62
N LYS A 112 -15.34 19.75 -0.93
CA LYS A 112 -15.18 19.00 -2.19
C LYS A 112 -15.47 19.86 -3.41
N LYS A 113 -16.42 20.81 -3.30
CA LYS A 113 -16.78 21.75 -4.37
C LYS A 113 -15.76 22.89 -4.48
N ASP A 114 -15.34 23.45 -3.35
CA ASP A 114 -14.38 24.55 -3.30
C ASP A 114 -13.47 24.40 -2.07
N ARG A 115 -12.18 24.15 -2.31
CA ARG A 115 -11.21 23.96 -1.21
C ARG A 115 -11.01 25.22 -0.37
N TYR A 116 -11.30 26.41 -0.92
CA TYR A 116 -11.11 27.68 -0.22
C TYR A 116 -12.19 27.98 0.81
N CYS A 117 -13.29 27.22 0.85
CA CYS A 117 -14.36 27.42 1.83
C CYS A 117 -14.10 26.71 3.18
N PHE A 118 -12.90 26.15 3.38
CA PHE A 118 -12.56 25.41 4.59
C PHE A 118 -12.54 26.32 5.83
N ASP A 119 -13.42 26.04 6.79
CA ASP A 119 -13.53 26.76 8.06
C ASP A 119 -13.12 25.85 9.23
N THR A 120 -11.92 26.10 9.76
CA THR A 120 -11.36 25.35 10.89
C THR A 120 -12.19 25.51 12.16
N ALA A 121 -12.72 26.70 12.44
CA ALA A 121 -13.51 26.94 13.65
C ALA A 121 -14.87 26.22 13.59
N ARG A 122 -15.46 26.10 12.40
CA ARG A 122 -16.64 25.27 12.17
C ARG A 122 -16.32 23.78 12.30
N LEU A 123 -15.18 23.32 11.76
CA LEU A 123 -14.75 21.92 11.90
C LEU A 123 -14.54 21.53 13.36
N ASN A 124 -13.82 22.34 14.14
CA ASN A 124 -13.53 22.04 15.56
C ASN A 124 -14.82 21.93 16.39
N ARG A 125 -15.81 22.80 16.13
CA ARG A 125 -17.12 22.72 16.79
C ARG A 125 -17.88 21.45 16.44
N ILE A 126 -17.82 21.02 15.18
CA ILE A 126 -18.44 19.77 14.74
C ILE A 126 -17.75 18.57 15.39
N TYR A 127 -16.42 18.53 15.35
CA TYR A 127 -15.64 17.45 15.91
C TYR A 127 -15.91 17.26 17.42
N ALA A 128 -15.95 18.35 18.20
CA ALA A 128 -16.24 18.30 19.63
C ALA A 128 -17.60 17.64 19.97
N GLY A 129 -18.58 17.73 19.06
CA GLY A 129 -19.89 17.11 19.21
C GLY A 129 -20.00 15.69 18.65
N LEU A 130 -18.96 15.17 17.98
CA LEU A 130 -19.00 13.90 17.27
C LEU A 130 -18.20 12.78 17.95
N HIS A 131 -17.59 12.99 19.11
CA HIS A 131 -16.71 12.00 19.74
C HIS A 131 -17.36 10.60 19.90
N ASP A 132 -18.58 10.56 20.44
CA ASP A 132 -19.32 9.30 20.61
C ASP A 132 -19.71 8.69 19.27
N THR A 133 -20.21 9.52 18.34
CA THR A 133 -20.57 9.12 16.98
C THR A 133 -19.38 8.51 16.24
N ILE A 134 -18.22 9.15 16.29
CA ILE A 134 -16.97 8.68 15.67
C ILE A 134 -16.55 7.33 16.27
N THR A 135 -16.66 7.19 17.60
CA THR A 135 -16.31 5.94 18.28
C THR A 135 -17.23 4.80 17.85
N ILE A 136 -18.53 5.05 17.77
CA ILE A 136 -19.52 4.08 17.27
C ILE A 136 -19.25 3.73 15.81
N LEU A 137 -19.01 4.72 14.95
CA LEU A 137 -18.72 4.47 13.52
C LEU A 137 -17.45 3.65 13.34
N HIS A 138 -16.37 4.01 14.03
CA HIS A 138 -15.10 3.30 13.94
C HIS A 138 -15.25 1.82 14.31
N TRP A 139 -15.83 1.53 15.47
CA TRP A 139 -15.98 0.14 15.93
C TRP A 139 -17.11 -0.60 15.20
N GLY A 140 -18.18 0.08 14.82
CA GLY A 140 -19.32 -0.51 14.14
C GLY A 140 -19.06 -0.80 12.66
N GLN A 141 -18.27 0.02 11.97
CA GLN A 141 -17.94 -0.19 10.54
C GLN A 141 -16.63 -0.95 10.33
N LEU A 142 -15.71 -0.91 11.32
CA LEU A 142 -14.38 -1.48 11.22
C LEU A 142 -13.65 -1.00 9.93
N PRO A 143 -13.49 0.32 9.73
CA PRO A 143 -13.04 0.87 8.45
C PRO A 143 -11.60 0.43 8.16
N ILE A 144 -11.36 0.00 6.91
CA ILE A 144 -10.00 -0.06 6.38
C ILE A 144 -9.63 1.39 6.02
N LEU A 145 -8.41 1.81 6.38
CA LEU A 145 -7.99 3.20 6.22
C LEU A 145 -6.76 3.30 5.35
N ASN A 146 -6.69 4.36 4.55
CA ASN A 146 -5.52 4.63 3.73
C ASN A 146 -4.27 4.77 4.62
N LYS A 147 -3.19 4.07 4.27
CA LYS A 147 -1.96 4.02 5.08
C LYS A 147 -1.40 5.41 5.38
N TRP A 148 -1.53 6.35 4.44
CA TRP A 148 -1.01 7.71 4.58
C TRP A 148 -1.68 8.52 5.69
N LEU A 149 -2.94 8.23 6.05
CA LEU A 149 -3.60 8.89 7.18
C LEU A 149 -2.90 8.56 8.51
N MET A 150 -2.46 7.31 8.67
CA MET A 150 -1.71 6.85 9.86
C MET A 150 -0.26 7.29 9.80
N ILE A 151 0.39 7.21 8.64
CA ILE A 151 1.79 7.63 8.44
C ILE A 151 1.96 9.12 8.75
N ASN A 152 1.14 9.98 8.12
CA ASN A 152 1.30 11.44 8.23
C ASN A 152 0.91 11.97 9.62
N SER A 153 -0.02 11.30 10.30
CA SER A 153 -0.40 11.68 11.67
C SER A 153 0.49 11.08 12.75
N GLY A 154 1.23 10.01 12.43
CA GLY A 154 1.96 9.20 13.40
C GLY A 154 1.05 8.43 14.39
N ARG A 155 -0.26 8.34 14.10
CA ARG A 155 -1.27 7.78 15.01
C ARG A 155 -1.92 6.53 14.42
N ILE A 156 -2.21 5.57 15.29
CA ILE A 156 -3.06 4.41 15.00
C ILE A 156 -4.43 4.65 15.64
N PRO A 157 -5.56 4.45 14.92
CA PRO A 157 -6.89 4.77 15.45
C PRO A 157 -7.19 4.11 16.79
N GLU A 158 -6.84 2.83 16.95
CA GLU A 158 -7.21 2.04 18.12
C GLU A 158 -6.40 2.38 19.38
N GLU A 159 -5.39 3.24 19.27
CA GLU A 159 -4.66 3.81 20.42
C GLU A 159 -5.45 4.96 21.06
N ASN A 160 -6.11 5.79 20.25
CA ASN A 160 -7.05 6.82 20.68
C ASN A 160 -7.95 7.22 19.51
N VAL A 161 -9.13 6.59 19.43
CA VAL A 161 -10.05 6.72 18.29
C VAL A 161 -10.45 8.18 18.08
N VAL A 162 -10.87 8.85 19.14
CA VAL A 162 -11.30 10.25 19.08
C VAL A 162 -10.15 11.12 18.57
N ALA A 163 -8.96 11.05 19.18
CA ALA A 163 -7.83 11.89 18.78
C ALA A 163 -7.28 11.58 17.38
N PHE A 164 -7.43 10.35 16.89
CA PHE A 164 -7.09 10.04 15.50
C PHE A 164 -7.96 10.87 14.55
N TYR A 165 -9.29 10.80 14.72
CA TYR A 165 -10.23 11.50 13.84
C TYR A 165 -10.32 13.03 14.03
N ASP A 166 -9.42 13.65 14.81
CA ASP A 166 -9.32 15.11 14.99
C ASP A 166 -8.68 15.80 13.77
N HIS A 167 -9.15 15.47 12.57
CA HIS A 167 -8.71 16.10 11.33
C HIS A 167 -9.71 15.86 10.19
N TYR A 168 -9.86 16.85 9.31
CA TYR A 168 -10.79 16.80 8.18
C TYR A 168 -10.62 15.54 7.32
N HIS A 169 -9.39 15.21 6.93
CA HIS A 169 -9.10 14.05 6.09
C HIS A 169 -9.49 12.72 6.73
N MET A 170 -9.40 12.61 8.07
CA MET A 170 -9.76 11.38 8.76
C MET A 170 -11.27 11.23 8.90
N LEU A 171 -11.99 12.33 9.18
CA LEU A 171 -13.45 12.36 9.12
C LEU A 171 -13.96 12.10 7.70
N SER A 172 -13.25 12.59 6.69
CA SER A 172 -13.55 12.32 5.28
C SER A 172 -13.42 10.82 4.94
N ALA A 173 -12.47 10.11 5.56
CA ALA A 173 -12.35 8.66 5.39
C ALA A 173 -13.56 7.91 5.95
N LEU A 174 -14.09 8.31 7.13
CA LEU A 174 -15.35 7.77 7.65
C LEU A 174 -16.53 8.11 6.73
N MET A 175 -16.59 9.33 6.21
CA MET A 175 -17.62 9.74 5.27
C MET A 175 -17.62 8.85 4.01
N GLN A 176 -16.44 8.58 3.45
CA GLN A 176 -16.27 7.72 2.29
C GLN A 176 -16.68 6.28 2.59
N ASP A 177 -16.28 5.73 3.74
CA ASP A 177 -16.68 4.40 4.19
C ASP A 177 -18.21 4.28 4.33
N ILE A 178 -18.87 5.26 4.96
CA ILE A 178 -20.34 5.34 5.06
C ILE A 178 -21.01 5.36 3.67
N GLN A 179 -20.38 5.99 2.69
CA GLN A 179 -20.88 6.09 1.32
C GLN A 179 -20.58 4.85 0.46
N GLY A 180 -19.93 3.83 1.00
CA GLY A 180 -19.50 2.64 0.24
C GLY A 180 -18.30 2.87 -0.67
N ASN A 181 -17.61 4.01 -0.53
CA ASN A 181 -16.40 4.37 -1.28
C ASN A 181 -15.15 4.35 -0.39
N GLY A 182 -15.20 3.60 0.72
CA GLY A 182 -14.06 3.43 1.62
C GLY A 182 -12.94 2.60 1.00
N GLU A 183 -11.79 2.63 1.64
CA GLU A 183 -10.66 1.77 1.29
C GLU A 183 -11.03 0.30 1.54
N ASN A 184 -10.44 -0.61 0.75
CA ASN A 184 -10.61 -2.05 0.92
C ASN A 184 -9.26 -2.74 0.94
N MET A 185 -9.20 -3.87 1.64
CA MET A 185 -8.04 -4.75 1.55
C MET A 185 -8.14 -5.58 0.26
N THR A 186 -7.03 -5.66 -0.47
CA THR A 186 -6.94 -6.45 -1.70
C THR A 186 -5.65 -7.27 -1.70
N SER A 187 -5.71 -8.42 -2.37
CA SER A 187 -4.56 -9.25 -2.74
C SER A 187 -4.15 -9.05 -4.20
N GLN A 188 -4.75 -8.09 -4.92
CA GLN A 188 -4.50 -7.89 -6.36
C GLN A 188 -3.03 -7.54 -6.65
N GLY A 189 -2.32 -6.92 -5.72
CA GLY A 189 -0.90 -6.62 -5.89
C GLY A 189 -0.02 -7.86 -6.07
N ASP A 190 -0.45 -9.04 -5.60
CA ASP A 190 0.27 -10.30 -5.81
C ASP A 190 0.13 -10.82 -7.25
N GLU A 191 -0.89 -10.39 -8.02
CA GLU A 191 -1.10 -10.81 -9.42
C GLU A 191 0.04 -10.34 -10.35
N THR A 192 0.85 -9.39 -9.91
CA THR A 192 1.98 -8.86 -10.67
C THR A 192 3.33 -9.46 -10.25
N LEU A 193 3.37 -10.29 -9.20
CA LEU A 193 4.60 -10.86 -8.67
C LEU A 193 5.14 -11.99 -9.54
N GLU A 194 6.46 -12.05 -9.67
CA GLU A 194 7.21 -13.16 -10.27
C GLU A 194 6.92 -13.43 -11.76
N HIS A 195 6.19 -12.53 -12.42
CA HIS A 195 6.01 -12.53 -13.87
C HIS A 195 7.22 -11.90 -14.57
N GLU A 196 7.69 -12.55 -15.64
CA GLU A 196 8.75 -12.02 -16.49
C GLU A 196 8.20 -10.92 -17.41
N LEU A 197 8.84 -9.75 -17.36
CA LEU A 197 8.55 -8.54 -18.10
C LEU A 197 9.77 -8.15 -18.95
N GLU A 198 9.52 -7.50 -20.08
CA GLU A 198 10.55 -6.94 -20.95
C GLU A 198 10.85 -5.48 -20.57
N PHE A 199 12.13 -5.12 -20.50
CA PHE A 199 12.59 -3.75 -20.36
C PHE A 199 13.59 -3.49 -21.50
N SER A 200 13.11 -2.85 -22.56
CA SER A 200 13.85 -2.71 -23.81
C SER A 200 14.46 -1.31 -23.94
N VAL A 201 15.78 -1.22 -23.84
CA VAL A 201 16.51 0.06 -23.85
C VAL A 201 17.41 0.16 -25.07
N TYR A 202 17.36 1.29 -25.76
CA TYR A 202 18.32 1.60 -26.81
C TYR A 202 19.71 1.82 -26.21
N THR A 203 20.72 1.11 -26.71
CA THR A 203 22.11 1.31 -26.31
C THR A 203 22.93 1.81 -27.50
N ARG A 204 23.67 2.92 -27.32
CA ARG A 204 24.51 3.44 -28.41
C ARG A 204 25.65 2.49 -28.75
N ARG A 205 26.16 1.75 -27.76
CA ARG A 205 27.24 0.76 -27.92
C ARG A 205 26.91 -0.29 -28.98
N HIS A 206 25.68 -0.79 -29.01
CA HIS A 206 25.25 -1.81 -29.95
C HIS A 206 24.36 -1.28 -31.08
N ARG A 207 23.88 -0.03 -30.97
CA ARG A 207 22.94 0.63 -31.89
C ARG A 207 21.63 -0.14 -32.09
N ILE A 208 21.27 -0.96 -31.11
CA ILE A 208 20.03 -1.74 -31.08
C ILE A 208 19.34 -1.51 -29.74
N HIS A 209 18.15 -2.07 -29.59
CA HIS A 209 17.51 -2.18 -28.29
C HIS A 209 18.00 -3.45 -27.59
N ASP A 210 18.72 -3.28 -26.49
CA ASP A 210 19.06 -4.37 -25.59
C ASP A 210 17.87 -4.67 -24.68
N ARG A 211 17.56 -5.96 -24.54
CA ARG A 211 16.39 -6.45 -23.81
C ARG A 211 16.81 -7.00 -22.46
N TYR A 212 16.38 -6.33 -21.41
CA TYR A 212 16.54 -6.79 -20.03
C TYR A 212 15.27 -7.52 -19.59
N ARG A 213 15.43 -8.67 -18.93
CA ARG A 213 14.32 -9.38 -18.28
C ARG A 213 14.16 -8.85 -16.87
N ILE A 214 12.97 -8.38 -16.55
CA ILE A 214 12.66 -7.85 -15.22
C ILE A 214 11.48 -8.63 -14.65
N ARG A 215 11.51 -8.93 -13.36
CA ARG A 215 10.33 -9.41 -12.62
C ARG A 215 10.19 -8.67 -11.31
N ARG A 216 8.94 -8.36 -10.93
CA ARG A 216 8.63 -7.82 -9.61
C ARG A 216 8.74 -8.94 -8.59
N THR A 217 9.42 -8.69 -7.47
CA THR A 217 9.50 -9.61 -6.34
C THR A 217 8.92 -8.93 -5.10
N VAL A 218 8.71 -9.71 -4.04
CA VAL A 218 8.24 -9.19 -2.73
C VAL A 218 9.15 -8.12 -2.12
N ASP A 219 10.43 -8.08 -2.50
CA ASP A 219 11.44 -7.19 -1.90
C ASP A 219 11.86 -6.04 -2.81
N GLY A 220 11.51 -6.11 -4.09
CA GLY A 220 11.97 -5.16 -5.11
C GLY A 220 11.83 -5.76 -6.50
N TRP A 221 12.89 -5.69 -7.28
CA TRP A 221 12.93 -6.27 -8.62
C TRP A 221 13.97 -7.37 -8.71
N PHE A 222 13.87 -8.21 -9.73
CA PHE A 222 14.98 -9.01 -10.19
C PHE A 222 15.21 -8.65 -11.65
N ALA A 223 16.47 -8.35 -11.99
CA ALA A 223 16.86 -8.00 -13.34
C ALA A 223 17.84 -9.05 -13.87
N GLY A 224 17.64 -9.46 -15.11
CA GLY A 224 18.47 -10.43 -15.80
C GLY A 224 18.83 -9.98 -17.21
N HIS A 225 20.11 -10.07 -17.52
CA HIS A 225 20.67 -9.85 -18.84
C HIS A 225 21.81 -10.84 -19.09
N ILE A 226 22.40 -10.82 -20.28
CA ILE A 226 23.47 -11.75 -20.68
C ILE A 226 24.61 -11.77 -19.64
N SER A 227 24.99 -10.61 -19.12
CA SER A 227 26.18 -10.46 -18.25
C SER A 227 25.86 -10.38 -16.76
N ILE A 228 24.84 -9.63 -16.34
CA ILE A 228 24.54 -9.41 -14.92
C ILE A 228 23.09 -9.84 -14.65
N ASN A 229 22.92 -10.72 -13.67
CA ASN A 229 21.64 -11.22 -13.22
C ASN A 229 21.59 -11.12 -11.70
N GLY A 230 20.49 -10.62 -11.14
CA GLY A 230 20.38 -10.55 -9.70
C GLY A 230 19.23 -9.70 -9.17
N PRO A 231 19.11 -9.65 -7.84
CA PRO A 231 18.11 -8.85 -7.15
C PRO A 231 18.42 -7.35 -7.29
N CYS A 232 17.35 -6.56 -7.21
CA CYS A 232 17.37 -5.12 -7.13
C CYS A 232 16.44 -4.69 -5.99
N LYS A 233 16.76 -3.56 -5.37
CA LYS A 233 15.83 -2.84 -4.50
C LYS A 233 14.64 -2.32 -5.32
N LYS A 234 13.59 -1.84 -4.65
CA LYS A 234 12.39 -1.26 -5.28
C LYS A 234 12.68 -0.12 -6.26
N ASP A 235 13.72 0.67 -5.99
CA ASP A 235 14.20 1.75 -6.85
C ASP A 235 15.05 1.26 -8.04
N GLY A 236 15.15 -0.05 -8.27
CA GLY A 236 15.99 -0.63 -9.33
C GLY A 236 17.49 -0.68 -9.00
N THR A 237 17.94 -0.18 -7.84
CA THR A 237 19.34 -0.27 -7.41
C THR A 237 19.73 -1.74 -7.23
N GLY A 238 20.79 -2.17 -7.93
CA GLY A 238 21.25 -3.56 -7.95
C GLY A 238 21.61 -3.99 -9.37
N ALA A 239 21.15 -5.18 -9.76
CA ALA A 239 21.49 -5.75 -11.06
C ALA A 239 21.03 -4.91 -12.26
N LEU A 240 19.90 -4.18 -12.19
CA LEU A 240 19.44 -3.33 -13.30
C LEU A 240 20.39 -2.17 -13.55
N ILE A 241 20.65 -1.34 -12.54
CA ILE A 241 21.60 -0.21 -12.64
C ILE A 241 23.00 -0.71 -13.01
N ALA A 242 23.44 -1.85 -12.46
CA ALA A 242 24.73 -2.43 -12.81
C ALA A 242 24.83 -2.84 -14.29
N ASN A 243 23.76 -3.40 -14.86
CA ASN A 243 23.66 -3.70 -16.29
C ASN A 243 23.74 -2.43 -17.15
N LEU A 244 22.91 -1.42 -16.85
CA LEU A 244 22.91 -0.16 -17.61
C LEU A 244 24.29 0.52 -17.58
N ASN A 245 24.96 0.51 -16.42
CA ASN A 245 26.29 1.07 -16.28
C ASN A 245 27.35 0.26 -17.04
N HIS A 246 27.27 -1.08 -17.01
CA HIS A 246 28.15 -1.95 -17.79
C HIS A 246 28.00 -1.69 -19.30
N ASP A 247 26.78 -1.41 -19.75
CA ASP A 247 26.48 -1.11 -21.16
C ASP A 247 26.70 0.38 -21.51
N CYS A 248 27.20 1.17 -20.56
CA CYS A 248 27.51 2.60 -20.69
C CYS A 248 26.30 3.45 -21.11
N VAL A 249 25.10 3.07 -20.66
CA VAL A 249 23.85 3.77 -20.94
C VAL A 249 23.75 5.02 -20.07
N PHE A 250 23.38 6.16 -20.68
CA PHE A 250 23.17 7.42 -19.98
C PHE A 250 21.69 7.62 -19.68
N TYR A 251 21.38 7.94 -18.42
CA TYR A 251 20.02 8.15 -17.93
C TYR A 251 20.02 9.04 -16.68
N PRO A 252 18.89 9.69 -16.36
CA PRO A 252 18.75 10.45 -15.13
C PRO A 252 18.60 9.49 -13.95
N GLU A 253 19.70 9.19 -13.27
CA GLU A 253 19.77 8.15 -12.23
C GLU A 253 18.69 8.31 -11.14
N ASP A 254 18.57 9.50 -10.54
CA ASP A 254 17.56 9.77 -9.50
C ASP A 254 16.13 9.65 -10.04
N GLY A 255 15.92 10.08 -11.28
CA GLY A 255 14.63 9.99 -11.97
C GLY A 255 14.21 8.55 -12.25
N LEU A 256 15.15 7.72 -12.72
CA LEU A 256 14.94 6.29 -12.92
C LEU A 256 14.62 5.60 -11.59
N LYS A 257 15.40 5.87 -10.54
CA LYS A 257 15.19 5.31 -9.21
C LYS A 257 13.80 5.62 -8.66
N TYR A 258 13.40 6.89 -8.77
CA TYR A 258 12.07 7.33 -8.36
C TYR A 258 10.97 6.60 -9.14
N ALA A 259 11.07 6.57 -10.48
CA ALA A 259 10.07 5.93 -11.33
C ALA A 259 9.92 4.42 -11.05
N MET A 260 11.05 3.72 -10.87
CA MET A 260 11.05 2.28 -10.54
C MET A 260 10.43 2.01 -9.16
N ASN A 261 10.72 2.87 -8.17
CA ASN A 261 10.13 2.74 -6.84
C ASN A 261 8.61 2.96 -6.87
N GLU A 262 8.16 4.04 -7.51
CA GLU A 262 6.72 4.34 -7.63
C GLU A 262 5.97 3.24 -8.37
N LEU A 263 6.55 2.72 -9.46
CA LEU A 263 5.95 1.60 -10.19
C LEU A 263 5.83 0.34 -9.31
N TRP A 264 6.86 0.07 -8.50
CA TRP A 264 6.84 -1.06 -7.57
C TRP A 264 5.73 -0.90 -6.51
N GLU A 265 5.57 0.29 -5.93
CA GLU A 265 4.55 0.59 -4.92
C GLU A 265 3.13 0.53 -5.49
N GLN A 266 2.89 1.09 -6.68
CA GLN A 266 1.58 1.02 -7.33
C GLN A 266 1.17 -0.43 -7.63
N ALA A 267 2.11 -1.24 -8.11
CA ALA A 267 1.88 -2.67 -8.30
C ALA A 267 1.64 -3.39 -6.96
N GLU A 268 2.32 -2.99 -5.87
CA GLU A 268 2.10 -3.56 -4.54
C GLU A 268 0.71 -3.26 -3.98
N GLU A 269 0.20 -2.05 -4.20
CA GLU A 269 -1.13 -1.67 -3.75
C GLU A 269 -2.26 -2.22 -4.64
N GLY A 270 -1.92 -2.94 -5.72
CA GLY A 270 -2.90 -3.54 -6.63
C GLY A 270 -3.54 -2.53 -7.58
N GLU A 271 -2.88 -1.39 -7.82
CA GLU A 271 -3.39 -0.34 -8.73
C GLU A 271 -3.18 -0.69 -10.21
N LEU A 272 -2.39 -1.73 -10.50
CA LEU A 272 -1.95 -2.09 -11.84
C LEU A 272 -2.26 -3.55 -12.15
N THR A 273 -2.78 -3.80 -13.34
CA THR A 273 -2.74 -5.14 -13.94
C THR A 273 -1.34 -5.48 -14.43
N LEU A 274 -1.09 -6.75 -14.73
CA LEU A 274 0.19 -7.19 -15.29
C LEU A 274 0.54 -6.48 -16.61
N GLU A 275 -0.45 -6.26 -17.47
CA GLU A 275 -0.27 -5.56 -18.75
C GLU A 275 0.09 -4.09 -18.53
N GLN A 276 -0.59 -3.41 -17.60
CA GLN A 276 -0.29 -2.02 -17.26
C GLN A 276 1.09 -1.88 -16.61
N LEU A 277 1.50 -2.88 -15.82
CA LEU A 277 2.84 -2.94 -15.26
C LEU A 277 3.90 -3.05 -16.37
N GLN A 278 3.70 -3.94 -17.34
CA GLN A 278 4.58 -4.06 -18.52
C GLN A 278 4.64 -2.76 -19.32
N GLU A 279 3.50 -2.12 -19.57
CA GLU A 279 3.44 -0.87 -20.33
C GLU A 279 4.20 0.25 -19.63
N ARG A 280 3.94 0.49 -18.34
CA ARG A 280 4.63 1.53 -17.56
C ARG A 280 6.11 1.24 -17.40
N LEU A 281 6.48 -0.03 -17.24
CA LEU A 281 7.88 -0.44 -17.21
C LEU A 281 8.61 -0.10 -18.52
N GLN A 282 7.95 -0.33 -19.67
CA GLN A 282 8.51 0.05 -20.96
C GLN A 282 8.56 1.56 -21.15
N GLN A 283 7.59 2.35 -20.65
CA GLN A 283 7.67 3.82 -20.67
C GLN A 283 8.93 4.34 -19.94
N ILE A 284 9.33 3.70 -18.83
CA ILE A 284 10.59 4.01 -18.15
C ILE A 284 11.79 3.68 -19.06
N ALA A 285 11.78 2.52 -19.73
CA ALA A 285 12.83 2.12 -20.66
C ALA A 285 12.94 3.06 -21.88
N ASP A 286 11.81 3.53 -22.39
CA ASP A 286 11.74 4.49 -23.50
C ASP A 286 12.31 5.85 -23.09
N TRP A 287 12.06 6.29 -21.84
CA TRP A 287 12.66 7.50 -21.29
C TRP A 287 14.19 7.38 -21.17
N VAL A 288 14.69 6.26 -20.64
CA VAL A 288 16.13 5.96 -20.61
C VAL A 288 16.72 5.99 -22.02
N SER A 289 16.05 5.35 -22.98
CA SER A 289 16.46 5.31 -24.39
C SER A 289 16.54 6.70 -25.03
N ALA A 290 15.57 7.57 -24.73
CA ALA A 290 15.53 8.93 -25.25
C ALA A 290 16.71 9.77 -24.74
N VAL A 291 17.06 9.63 -23.45
CA VAL A 291 18.19 10.32 -22.85
C VAL A 291 19.51 9.80 -23.45
N GLU A 292 19.68 8.49 -23.55
CA GLU A 292 20.86 7.86 -24.14
C GLU A 292 21.10 8.32 -25.59
N ARG A 293 20.06 8.41 -26.42
CA ARG A 293 20.16 8.96 -27.79
C ARG A 293 20.58 10.43 -27.78
N ALA A 294 19.91 11.24 -26.95
CA ALA A 294 20.16 12.68 -26.88
C ALA A 294 21.62 13.00 -26.51
N VAL A 295 22.26 12.20 -25.66
CA VAL A 295 23.68 12.40 -25.31
C VAL A 295 24.59 12.31 -26.55
N GLY A 296 24.29 11.42 -27.50
CA GLY A 296 25.04 11.33 -28.76
C GLY A 296 24.63 12.40 -29.77
N ASP A 297 23.32 12.61 -29.95
CA ASP A 297 22.78 13.49 -30.99
C ASP A 297 23.12 14.96 -30.76
N TYR A 298 23.16 15.40 -29.50
CA TYR A 298 23.42 16.80 -29.13
C TYR A 298 24.87 17.06 -28.70
N GLN A 299 25.75 16.07 -28.80
CA GLN A 299 27.16 16.30 -28.54
C GLN A 299 27.77 17.30 -29.54
N PRO A 300 28.55 18.30 -29.08
CA PRO A 300 29.26 19.18 -30.00
C PRO A 300 30.24 18.37 -30.87
N SER A 301 30.24 18.66 -32.18
CA SER A 301 30.96 17.87 -33.19
C SER A 301 32.47 17.74 -32.93
N TRP A 302 33.07 18.70 -32.22
CA TRP A 302 34.51 18.70 -31.89
C TRP A 302 34.89 17.83 -30.68
N VAL A 303 33.91 17.39 -29.87
CA VAL A 303 34.18 16.63 -28.63
C VAL A 303 34.44 15.15 -28.93
N ASN A 304 33.80 14.58 -29.96
CA ASN A 304 33.93 13.19 -30.46
C ASN A 304 34.10 12.10 -29.38
N TYR A 305 33.52 12.32 -28.21
CA TYR A 305 33.63 11.45 -27.04
C TYR A 305 32.67 10.26 -27.12
N TYR A 306 31.45 10.48 -27.62
CA TYR A 306 30.52 9.40 -27.96
C TYR A 306 30.57 9.22 -29.48
N SER A 307 31.30 8.20 -29.94
CA SER A 307 31.42 7.93 -31.37
C SER A 307 30.03 7.69 -31.98
N LYS A 308 29.70 8.44 -33.04
CA LYS A 308 28.47 8.25 -33.84
C LYS A 308 28.36 6.85 -34.41
#